data_AF-A0A507WLE3-F1
#
_entry.id   AF-A0A507WLE3-F1
#
_cell.length_a   1.000
_cell.length_b   1.000
_cell.length_c   1.000
_cell.angle_alpha   90.00
_cell.angle_beta   90.00
_cell.angle_gamma   90.00
#
_symmetry.space_group_name_H-M   'P 1'
#
loop_
_entity.id
_entity.type
_entity.pdbx_description
1 polymer ?
#
loop_
_entity_poly.entity_id
_entity_poly.type
_entity_poly.pdbx_seq_one_letter_code
_entity_poly.pdbx_strand_id
1 'polypeptide(L)'
;MQTIIQQHLSQIEQEHDVTILFACESGSRAWGFPSPDSDYDVRFIYAQKPSSYIRVFDKRDVIEEPINGLLDINGWDIKKALGLLRKSNPSLMEWLSSPIIYRQHEAGIAPLKTLTQSAFLPLSSCHHYLSMARNDVNKLVESRDIRLKKYLYMFRALLAAQWVIDKGTQPPMRFQELVSTYLPSGDIRDQIDDLLDLKSQSQESEFIAAQEDLDGYLLRLYARLESKLPAPIVTVKTELFDQCLRDTLLAVWPTITL
;
A
#
# COMPACT_ATOMS: atom_id res chain seq x y z
N MET A 1 16.94 -4.40 -13.33
CA MET A 1 16.48 -4.09 -11.96
C MET A 1 16.00 -5.33 -11.20
N GLN A 2 15.06 -6.13 -11.72
CA GLN A 2 14.52 -7.30 -10.99
C GLN A 2 15.60 -8.25 -10.44
N THR A 3 16.64 -8.56 -11.21
CA THR A 3 17.77 -9.39 -10.75
C THR A 3 18.50 -8.78 -9.54
N ILE A 4 18.72 -7.46 -9.55
CA ILE A 4 19.36 -6.72 -8.45
C ILE A 4 18.46 -6.82 -7.19
N ILE A 5 17.15 -6.59 -7.35
CA ILE A 5 16.19 -6.72 -6.26
C ILE A 5 16.23 -8.15 -5.67
N GLN A 6 16.26 -9.19 -6.51
CA GLN A 6 16.37 -10.57 -6.04
C GLN A 6 17.66 -10.82 -5.24
N GLN A 7 18.79 -10.28 -5.70
CA GLN A 7 20.07 -10.41 -5.00
C GLN A 7 20.01 -9.74 -3.63
N HIS A 8 19.50 -8.51 -3.54
CA HIS A 8 19.30 -7.81 -2.27
C HIS A 8 18.37 -8.57 -1.32
N LEU A 9 17.22 -9.07 -1.81
CA LEU A 9 16.31 -9.86 -0.98
C LEU A 9 16.98 -11.13 -0.44
N SER A 10 17.83 -11.80 -1.22
CA SER A 10 18.59 -12.98 -0.76
C SER A 10 19.68 -12.62 0.25
N GLN A 11 20.34 -11.47 0.09
CA GLN A 11 21.30 -10.95 1.06
C GLN A 11 20.63 -10.64 2.39
N ILE A 12 19.47 -9.97 2.37
CA ILE A 12 18.66 -9.67 3.57
C ILE A 12 18.30 -10.95 4.34
N GLU A 13 17.83 -12.00 3.65
CA GLU A 13 17.52 -13.29 4.29
C GLU A 13 18.73 -13.89 5.01
N GLN A 14 19.91 -13.81 4.39
CA GLN A 14 21.15 -14.34 4.96
C GLN A 14 21.67 -13.51 6.14
N GLU A 15 21.73 -12.19 5.99
CA GLU A 15 22.28 -11.27 6.99
C GLU A 15 21.41 -11.18 8.24
N HIS A 16 20.09 -11.18 8.08
CA HIS A 16 19.15 -11.11 9.19
C HIS A 16 18.69 -12.48 9.72
N ASP A 17 19.06 -13.58 9.04
CA ASP A 17 18.62 -14.95 9.35
C ASP A 17 17.08 -15.06 9.42
N VAL A 18 16.42 -14.53 8.40
CA VAL A 18 14.95 -14.48 8.24
C VAL A 18 14.52 -15.15 6.94
N THR A 19 13.23 -15.52 6.86
CA THR A 19 12.60 -15.96 5.62
C THR A 19 11.67 -14.88 5.10
N ILE A 20 11.87 -14.40 3.88
CA ILE A 20 10.97 -13.47 3.21
C ILE A 20 9.76 -14.25 2.70
N LEU A 21 8.59 -13.93 3.24
CA LEU A 21 7.32 -14.56 2.88
C LEU A 21 6.75 -13.97 1.59
N PHE A 22 6.94 -12.67 1.41
CA PHE A 22 6.37 -11.91 0.30
C PHE A 22 7.17 -10.62 0.11
N ALA A 23 7.50 -10.28 -1.13
CA ALA A 23 8.10 -9.01 -1.50
C ALA A 23 7.45 -8.50 -2.78
N CYS A 24 7.07 -7.23 -2.78
CA CYS A 24 6.37 -6.59 -3.89
C CYS A 24 6.90 -5.17 -4.16
N GLU A 25 6.54 -4.64 -5.31
CA GLU A 25 6.65 -3.22 -5.59
C GLU A 25 5.55 -2.46 -4.83
N SER A 26 5.85 -1.24 -4.40
CA SER A 26 4.88 -0.29 -3.86
C SER A 26 4.97 1.05 -4.61
N GLY A 27 4.28 2.07 -4.13
CA GLY A 27 4.37 3.43 -4.69
C GLY A 27 3.93 3.55 -6.16
N SER A 28 4.48 4.56 -6.85
CA SER A 28 4.04 4.99 -8.19
C SER A 28 4.17 3.90 -9.25
N ARG A 29 5.19 3.04 -9.14
CA ARG A 29 5.41 1.89 -10.04
C ARG A 29 4.30 0.85 -9.90
N ALA A 30 3.94 0.49 -8.68
CA ALA A 30 2.83 -0.45 -8.43
C ALA A 30 1.46 0.15 -8.72
N TRP A 31 1.29 1.47 -8.54
CA TRP A 31 0.06 2.17 -8.92
C TRP A 31 -0.12 2.32 -10.43
N GLY A 32 0.94 2.13 -11.23
CA GLY A 32 0.88 2.18 -12.69
C GLY A 32 1.06 3.57 -13.29
N PHE A 33 1.70 4.49 -12.58
CA PHE A 33 2.05 5.81 -13.11
C PHE A 33 3.48 6.26 -12.74
N PRO A 34 4.53 5.44 -12.93
CA PRO A 34 5.88 5.86 -12.60
C PRO A 34 6.38 6.98 -13.52
N SER A 35 7.19 7.89 -12.95
CA SER A 35 8.06 8.79 -13.71
C SER A 35 9.40 8.09 -14.01
N PRO A 36 10.21 8.59 -14.96
CA PRO A 36 11.53 8.01 -15.27
C PRO A 36 12.47 7.92 -14.05
N ASP A 37 12.36 8.86 -13.13
CA ASP A 37 13.10 8.99 -11.88
C ASP A 37 12.37 8.41 -10.66
N SER A 38 11.25 7.71 -10.83
CA SER A 38 10.55 7.08 -9.70
C SER A 38 11.41 5.97 -9.07
N ASP A 39 11.45 5.96 -7.75
CA ASP A 39 12.10 4.91 -6.96
C ASP A 39 11.46 3.53 -7.19
N TYR A 40 12.22 2.48 -6.86
CA TYR A 40 11.76 1.11 -6.68
C TYR A 40 11.49 0.91 -5.19
N ASP A 41 10.23 1.09 -4.81
CA ASP A 41 9.71 0.93 -3.46
C ASP A 41 9.50 -0.55 -3.15
N VAL A 42 10.59 -1.27 -2.90
CA VAL A 42 10.51 -2.69 -2.55
C VAL A 42 10.02 -2.81 -1.11
N ARG A 43 8.88 -3.47 -0.95
CA ARG A 43 8.28 -3.73 0.36
C ARG A 43 8.13 -5.21 0.59
N PHE A 44 8.49 -5.70 1.77
CA PHE A 44 8.45 -7.13 2.05
C PHE A 44 7.91 -7.48 3.43
N ILE A 45 7.42 -8.70 3.55
CA ILE A 45 6.99 -9.32 4.81
C ILE A 45 7.89 -10.51 5.03
N TYR A 46 8.49 -10.58 6.22
CA TYR A 46 9.39 -11.67 6.59
C TYR A 46 8.94 -12.35 7.89
N ALA A 47 9.40 -13.58 8.09
CA ALA A 47 9.29 -14.27 9.36
C ALA A 47 10.68 -14.54 9.93
N GLN A 48 10.85 -14.28 11.22
CA GLN A 48 11.95 -14.82 12.02
C GLN A 48 11.70 -16.29 12.37
N LYS A 49 12.77 -17.02 12.70
CA LYS A 49 12.67 -18.38 13.28
C LYS A 49 11.81 -18.38 14.55
N PRO A 50 11.02 -19.44 14.85
CA PRO A 50 10.07 -19.41 15.95
C PRO A 50 10.63 -19.11 17.34
N SER A 51 11.86 -19.55 17.63
CA SER A 51 12.57 -19.21 18.87
C SER A 51 12.75 -17.70 19.08
N SER A 52 12.62 -16.89 18.01
CA SER A 52 12.64 -15.45 18.10
C SER A 52 11.36 -14.81 18.64
N TYR A 53 10.21 -15.48 18.57
CA TYR A 53 8.96 -14.93 19.11
C TYR A 53 8.76 -15.27 20.59
N ILE A 54 9.45 -16.29 21.10
CA ILE A 54 9.41 -16.70 22.50
C ILE A 54 10.63 -16.10 23.22
N ARG A 55 10.56 -14.81 23.56
CA ARG A 55 11.63 -14.07 24.24
C ARG A 55 11.06 -13.12 25.29
N VAL A 56 11.88 -12.78 26.28
CA VAL A 56 11.53 -11.84 27.36
C VAL A 56 11.36 -10.40 26.84
N PHE A 57 12.18 -10.01 25.87
CA PHE A 57 12.13 -8.68 25.25
C PHE A 57 11.89 -8.81 23.75
N ASP A 58 11.00 -7.97 23.23
CA ASP A 58 10.76 -7.89 21.79
C ASP A 58 12.01 -7.39 21.05
N LYS A 59 12.27 -7.98 19.88
CA LYS A 59 13.27 -7.45 18.94
C LYS A 59 12.61 -6.43 18.01
N ARG A 60 13.45 -5.64 17.33
CA ARG A 60 13.02 -4.82 16.21
C ARG A 60 12.26 -5.67 15.19
N ASP A 61 11.11 -5.18 14.76
CA ASP A 61 10.14 -5.85 13.90
C ASP A 61 10.13 -5.27 12.46
N VAL A 62 11.20 -4.53 12.14
CA VAL A 62 11.42 -3.82 10.87
C VAL A 62 12.85 -4.06 10.40
N ILE A 63 13.01 -4.28 9.09
CA ILE A 63 14.31 -4.23 8.39
C ILE A 63 14.21 -3.10 7.38
N GLU A 64 15.16 -2.17 7.42
CA GLU A 64 15.19 -0.97 6.56
C GLU A 64 16.61 -0.87 6.02
N GLU A 65 16.76 -1.04 4.70
CA GLU A 65 18.05 -0.90 4.04
C GLU A 65 18.35 0.58 3.77
N PRO A 66 19.62 1.02 3.85
CA PRO A 66 19.99 2.35 3.37
C PRO A 66 19.57 2.54 1.91
N ILE A 67 18.98 3.69 1.60
CA ILE A 67 18.58 4.04 0.22
C ILE A 67 19.82 3.97 -0.68
N ASN A 68 19.74 3.18 -1.76
CA ASN A 68 20.83 3.00 -2.72
C ASN A 68 20.37 3.40 -4.12
N GLY A 69 20.72 4.63 -4.53
CA GLY A 69 20.25 5.21 -5.79
C GLY A 69 18.73 5.35 -5.78
N LEU A 70 18.06 4.61 -6.66
CA LEU A 70 16.59 4.57 -6.77
C LEU A 70 15.95 3.42 -5.97
N LEU A 71 16.73 2.68 -5.16
CA LEU A 71 16.25 1.48 -4.48
C LEU A 71 15.96 1.79 -3.01
N ASP A 72 14.70 1.65 -2.62
CA ASP A 72 14.23 1.79 -1.24
C ASP A 72 13.60 0.48 -0.77
N ILE A 73 14.28 -0.25 0.10
CA ILE A 73 13.88 -1.60 0.54
C ILE A 73 13.53 -1.57 2.03
N ASN A 74 12.27 -1.86 2.35
CA ASN A 74 11.78 -1.90 3.72
C ASN A 74 10.89 -3.11 3.95
N GLY A 75 11.00 -3.74 5.10
CA GLY A 75 10.24 -4.94 5.42
C GLY A 75 9.74 -5.01 6.85
N TRP A 76 8.62 -5.70 6.99
CA TRP A 76 7.95 -5.90 8.28
C TRP A 76 7.95 -7.36 8.67
N ASP A 77 8.23 -7.61 9.95
CA ASP A 77 8.03 -8.93 10.55
C ASP A 77 6.54 -9.31 10.47
N ILE A 78 6.25 -10.60 10.27
CA ILE A 78 4.90 -11.13 10.15
C ILE A 78 4.02 -10.80 11.37
N LYS A 79 4.58 -10.75 12.60
CA LYS A 79 3.85 -10.32 13.80
C LYS A 79 3.42 -8.86 13.69
N LYS A 80 4.29 -7.98 13.18
CA LYS A 80 3.97 -6.58 12.90
C LYS A 80 2.90 -6.47 11.81
N ALA A 81 3.07 -7.20 10.70
CA ALA A 81 2.11 -7.23 9.61
C ALA A 81 0.71 -7.65 10.10
N LEU A 82 0.60 -8.69 10.94
CA LEU A 82 -0.68 -9.09 11.53
C LEU A 82 -1.30 -8.00 12.42
N GLY A 83 -0.49 -7.31 13.22
CA GLY A 83 -0.94 -6.18 14.02
C GLY A 83 -1.45 -5.00 13.19
N LEU A 84 -0.82 -4.75 12.03
CA LEU A 84 -1.24 -3.74 11.06
C LEU A 84 -2.50 -4.17 10.31
N LEU A 85 -2.61 -5.45 9.93
CA LEU A 85 -3.79 -6.02 9.28
C LEU A 85 -5.02 -5.88 10.17
N ARG A 86 -4.88 -6.13 11.49
CA ARG A 86 -5.97 -5.96 12.47
C ARG A 86 -6.56 -4.56 12.49
N LYS A 87 -5.77 -3.54 12.13
CA LYS A 87 -6.20 -2.14 12.03
C LYS A 87 -6.60 -1.74 10.61
N SER A 88 -6.55 -2.68 9.67
CA SER A 88 -6.68 -2.45 8.22
C SER A 88 -5.77 -1.34 7.73
N ASN A 89 -4.50 -1.39 8.15
CA ASN A 89 -3.50 -0.43 7.73
C ASN A 89 -3.40 -0.42 6.18
N PRO A 90 -3.58 0.75 5.54
CA PRO A 90 -3.66 0.83 4.08
C PRO A 90 -2.36 0.40 3.40
N SER A 91 -1.19 0.72 3.97
CA SER A 91 0.10 0.37 3.38
C SER A 91 0.27 -1.14 3.30
N LEU A 92 -0.02 -1.88 4.37
CA LEU A 92 0.01 -3.35 4.32
C LEU A 92 -0.98 -3.90 3.29
N MET A 93 -2.20 -3.36 3.28
CA MET A 93 -3.23 -3.84 2.36
C MET A 93 -2.86 -3.58 0.90
N GLU A 94 -2.21 -2.45 0.61
CA GLU A 94 -1.64 -2.15 -0.70
C GLU A 94 -0.51 -3.12 -1.06
N TRP A 95 0.41 -3.42 -0.15
CA TRP A 95 1.48 -4.40 -0.43
C TRP A 95 0.88 -5.75 -0.83
N LEU A 96 -0.11 -6.23 -0.07
CA LEU A 96 -0.79 -7.50 -0.34
C LEU A 96 -1.65 -7.49 -1.60
N SER A 97 -2.01 -6.31 -2.13
CA SER A 97 -2.74 -6.15 -3.40
C SER A 97 -1.85 -5.70 -4.57
N SER A 98 -0.53 -5.68 -4.38
CA SER A 98 0.40 -5.22 -5.41
C SER A 98 0.39 -6.12 -6.65
N PRO A 99 0.32 -5.53 -7.87
CA PRO A 99 0.34 -6.27 -9.12
C PRO A 99 1.75 -6.75 -9.51
N ILE A 100 2.79 -6.27 -8.83
CA ILE A 100 4.19 -6.59 -9.15
C ILE A 100 4.80 -7.29 -7.92
N ILE A 101 4.90 -8.61 -8.02
CA ILE A 101 5.46 -9.46 -6.96
C ILE A 101 6.90 -9.80 -7.35
N TYR A 102 7.84 -9.49 -6.46
CA TYR A 102 9.24 -9.84 -6.62
C TYR A 102 9.54 -11.24 -6.08
N ARG A 103 9.07 -11.56 -4.88
CA ARG A 103 9.33 -12.85 -4.23
C ARG A 103 8.11 -13.29 -3.45
N GLN A 104 7.83 -14.59 -3.44
CA GLN A 104 6.71 -15.15 -2.67
C GLN A 104 7.04 -16.56 -2.20
N HIS A 105 6.89 -16.80 -0.91
CA HIS A 105 6.86 -18.12 -0.30
C HIS A 105 5.40 -18.56 -0.19
N GLU A 106 4.92 -19.30 -1.19
CA GLU A 106 3.48 -19.63 -1.37
C GLU A 106 2.79 -20.11 -0.09
N ALA A 107 3.33 -21.15 0.55
CA ALA A 107 2.72 -21.71 1.76
C ALA A 107 2.77 -20.77 2.98
N GLY A 108 3.80 -19.91 3.05
CA GLY A 108 4.06 -19.06 4.21
C GLY A 108 3.19 -17.80 4.21
N ILE A 109 2.91 -17.24 3.03
CA ILE A 109 2.06 -16.05 2.93
C ILE A 109 0.56 -16.39 2.88
N ALA A 110 0.20 -17.62 2.52
CA ALA A 110 -1.19 -18.02 2.32
C ALA A 110 -2.10 -17.75 3.54
N PRO A 111 -1.70 -18.03 4.80
CA PRO A 111 -2.53 -17.71 5.97
C PRO A 111 -2.86 -16.22 6.06
N LEU A 112 -1.87 -15.35 5.83
CA LEU A 112 -2.05 -13.89 5.90
C LEU A 112 -3.00 -13.40 4.79
N LYS A 113 -2.82 -13.88 3.55
CA LYS A 113 -3.71 -13.51 2.43
C LYS A 113 -5.16 -13.93 2.67
N THR A 114 -5.37 -15.13 3.23
CA THR A 114 -6.72 -15.61 3.59
C THR A 114 -7.34 -14.74 4.69
N LEU A 115 -6.59 -14.42 5.74
CA LEU A 115 -7.08 -13.58 6.84
C LEU A 115 -7.42 -12.15 6.39
N THR A 116 -6.74 -11.65 5.35
CA THR A 116 -6.91 -10.28 4.85
C THR A 116 -8.35 -9.99 4.44
N GLN A 117 -9.05 -10.95 3.84
CA GLN A 117 -10.43 -10.76 3.37
C GLN A 117 -11.42 -10.58 4.52
N SER A 118 -11.25 -11.32 5.62
CA SER A 118 -12.15 -11.24 6.77
C SER A 118 -11.77 -10.14 7.77
N ALA A 119 -10.51 -9.73 7.80
CA ALA A 119 -9.99 -8.71 8.71
C ALA A 119 -10.12 -7.26 8.19
N PHE A 120 -10.68 -7.04 7.00
CA PHE A 120 -10.81 -5.70 6.42
C PHE A 120 -11.86 -4.85 7.14
N LEU A 121 -11.50 -3.62 7.51
CA LEU A 121 -12.30 -2.65 8.24
C LEU A 121 -12.54 -1.41 7.35
N PRO A 122 -13.71 -1.30 6.70
CA PRO A 122 -14.00 -0.22 5.77
C PRO A 122 -13.83 1.18 6.36
N LEU A 123 -14.37 1.43 7.56
CA LEU A 123 -14.29 2.75 8.19
C LEU A 123 -12.85 3.19 8.47
N SER A 124 -12.01 2.28 8.98
CA SER A 124 -10.58 2.54 9.22
C SER A 124 -9.88 2.91 7.92
N SER A 125 -10.11 2.12 6.87
CA SER A 125 -9.52 2.33 5.55
C SER A 125 -9.94 3.68 4.92
N CYS A 126 -11.23 4.04 5.01
CA CYS A 126 -11.72 5.35 4.56
C CYS A 126 -11.04 6.51 5.28
N HIS A 127 -10.94 6.47 6.61
CA HIS A 127 -10.27 7.51 7.39
C HIS A 127 -8.81 7.68 6.96
N HIS A 128 -8.12 6.57 6.71
CA HIS A 128 -6.74 6.60 6.24
C HIS A 128 -6.61 7.29 4.87
N TYR A 129 -7.38 6.86 3.87
CA TYR A 129 -7.30 7.46 2.53
C TYR A 129 -7.69 8.94 2.54
N LEU A 130 -8.73 9.33 3.28
CA LEU A 130 -9.10 10.74 3.44
C LEU A 130 -7.99 11.52 4.13
N SER A 131 -7.38 10.98 5.19
CA SER A 131 -6.26 11.63 5.89
C SER A 131 -5.03 11.79 4.98
N MET A 132 -4.76 10.85 4.08
CA MET A 132 -3.67 10.95 3.11
C MET A 132 -3.90 12.11 2.13
N ALA A 133 -5.14 12.32 1.68
CA ALA A 133 -5.48 13.40 0.75
C ALA A 133 -5.63 14.76 1.44
N ARG A 134 -6.05 14.81 2.71
CA ARG A 134 -6.50 16.03 3.42
C ARG A 134 -5.54 17.21 3.30
N ASN A 135 -4.26 17.00 3.58
CA ASN A 135 -3.29 18.10 3.58
C ASN A 135 -3.09 18.69 2.18
N ASP A 136 -3.08 17.85 1.14
CA ASP A 136 -2.92 18.30 -0.24
C ASP A 136 -4.24 18.92 -0.76
N VAL A 137 -5.39 18.39 -0.36
CA VAL A 137 -6.72 18.95 -0.69
C VAL A 137 -6.89 20.34 -0.05
N ASN A 138 -6.50 20.53 1.20
CA ASN A 138 -6.59 21.84 1.86
C ASN A 138 -5.72 22.90 1.15
N LYS A 139 -4.56 22.49 0.62
CA LYS A 139 -3.69 23.40 -0.13
C LYS A 139 -4.31 23.90 -1.44
N LEU A 140 -5.24 23.15 -2.05
CA LEU A 140 -5.99 23.63 -3.23
C LEU A 140 -6.72 24.95 -2.95
N VAL A 141 -7.11 25.19 -1.70
CA VAL A 141 -7.79 26.42 -1.27
C VAL A 141 -6.81 27.56 -0.96
N GLU A 142 -5.63 27.22 -0.44
CA GLU A 142 -4.62 28.18 0.05
C GLU A 142 -3.61 28.62 -1.02
N SER A 143 -3.21 27.72 -1.91
CA SER A 143 -2.20 27.95 -2.95
C SER A 143 -2.47 27.12 -4.19
N ARG A 144 -2.46 27.75 -5.38
CA ARG A 144 -2.68 27.05 -6.65
C ARG A 144 -1.41 26.48 -7.29
N ASP A 145 -0.32 26.42 -6.54
CA ASP A 145 0.97 25.91 -7.01
C ASP A 145 1.18 24.48 -6.51
N ILE A 146 0.62 23.52 -7.24
CA ILE A 146 0.61 22.11 -6.86
C ILE A 146 1.37 21.30 -7.90
N ARG A 147 2.38 20.56 -7.42
CA ARG A 147 3.15 19.64 -8.25
C ARG A 147 2.23 18.58 -8.86
N LEU A 148 2.51 18.20 -10.10
CA LEU A 148 1.75 17.18 -10.84
C LEU A 148 1.49 15.92 -10.00
N LYS A 149 2.54 15.39 -9.36
CA LYS A 149 2.48 14.18 -8.52
C LYS A 149 1.37 14.26 -7.46
N LYS A 150 1.11 15.44 -6.90
CA LYS A 150 0.12 15.63 -5.84
C LYS A 150 -1.31 15.44 -6.34
N TYR A 151 -1.63 15.86 -7.57
CA TYR A 151 -2.94 15.60 -8.17
C TYR A 151 -3.23 14.10 -8.25
N LEU A 152 -2.31 13.34 -8.85
CA LEU A 152 -2.50 11.88 -8.99
C LEU A 152 -2.60 11.19 -7.64
N TYR A 153 -1.83 11.63 -6.63
CA TYR A 153 -1.89 11.08 -5.27
C TYR A 153 -3.24 11.40 -4.60
N MET A 154 -3.75 12.63 -4.73
CA MET A 154 -5.08 12.99 -4.24
C MET A 154 -6.18 12.17 -4.91
N PHE A 155 -6.17 12.05 -6.25
CA PHE A 155 -7.12 11.20 -6.97
C PHE A 155 -7.01 9.74 -6.53
N ARG A 156 -5.79 9.18 -6.45
CA ARG A 156 -5.57 7.79 -6.03
C ARG A 156 -6.13 7.51 -4.64
N ALA A 157 -5.95 8.45 -3.69
CA ALA A 157 -6.46 8.32 -2.34
C ALA A 157 -7.99 8.48 -2.29
N LEU A 158 -8.56 9.51 -2.93
CA LEU A 158 -10.00 9.76 -2.88
C LEU A 158 -10.81 8.70 -3.64
N LEU A 159 -10.35 8.24 -4.80
CA LEU A 159 -11.03 7.16 -5.52
C LEU A 159 -10.93 5.82 -4.79
N ALA A 160 -9.85 5.59 -4.03
CA ALA A 160 -9.75 4.45 -3.12
C ALA A 160 -10.72 4.55 -1.95
N ALA A 161 -10.86 5.71 -1.32
CA ALA A 161 -11.88 5.93 -0.30
C ALA A 161 -13.30 5.70 -0.87
N GLN A 162 -13.55 6.17 -2.11
CA GLN A 162 -14.81 5.92 -2.79
C GLN A 162 -15.06 4.43 -3.06
N TRP A 163 -14.05 3.68 -3.46
CA TRP A 163 -14.13 2.22 -3.60
C TRP A 163 -14.54 1.54 -2.30
N VAL A 164 -13.93 1.92 -1.18
CA VAL A 164 -14.25 1.33 0.11
C VAL A 164 -15.69 1.67 0.53
N ILE A 165 -16.15 2.89 0.29
CA ILE A 165 -17.54 3.31 0.56
C ILE A 165 -18.54 2.51 -0.28
N ASP A 166 -18.29 2.36 -1.58
CA ASP A 166 -19.25 1.75 -2.49
C ASP A 166 -19.24 0.21 -2.43
N LYS A 167 -18.07 -0.40 -2.23
CA LYS A 167 -17.88 -1.86 -2.33
C LYS A 167 -17.58 -2.55 -1.01
N GLY A 168 -17.19 -1.81 0.03
CA GLY A 168 -16.86 -2.38 1.34
C GLY A 168 -15.60 -3.27 1.36
N THR A 169 -14.77 -3.22 0.31
CA THR A 169 -13.59 -4.06 0.15
C THR A 169 -12.33 -3.24 -0.10
N GLN A 170 -11.16 -3.88 -0.03
CA GLN A 170 -9.88 -3.25 -0.35
C GLN A 170 -9.86 -2.77 -1.81
N PRO A 171 -9.49 -1.50 -2.08
CA PRO A 171 -9.34 -1.01 -3.45
C PRO A 171 -8.18 -1.70 -4.20
N PRO A 172 -8.28 -1.79 -5.54
CA PRO A 172 -7.16 -2.23 -6.36
C PRO A 172 -5.98 -1.28 -6.20
N MET A 173 -4.76 -1.81 -6.32
CA MET A 173 -3.55 -0.99 -6.24
C MET A 173 -3.36 -0.15 -7.49
N ARG A 174 -3.73 -0.68 -8.67
CA ARG A 174 -3.62 0.05 -9.94
C ARG A 174 -4.58 1.22 -9.99
N PHE A 175 -4.04 2.40 -10.25
CA PHE A 175 -4.82 3.63 -10.34
C PHE A 175 -5.78 3.63 -11.52
N GLN A 176 -5.36 3.09 -12.66
CA GLN A 176 -6.21 3.03 -13.85
C GLN A 176 -7.50 2.25 -13.61
N GLU A 177 -7.50 1.25 -12.72
CA GLU A 177 -8.71 0.50 -12.34
C GLU A 177 -9.69 1.38 -11.54
N LEU A 178 -9.18 2.26 -10.68
CA LEU A 178 -9.99 3.22 -9.94
C LEU A 178 -10.56 4.30 -10.87
N VAL A 179 -9.73 4.85 -11.75
CA VAL A 179 -10.15 5.88 -12.71
C VAL A 179 -11.18 5.29 -13.68
N SER A 180 -10.95 4.11 -14.27
CA SER A 180 -11.93 3.51 -15.20
C SER A 180 -13.26 3.18 -14.53
N THR A 181 -13.25 2.83 -13.23
CA THR A 181 -14.46 2.53 -12.46
C THR A 181 -15.29 3.79 -12.19
N TYR A 182 -14.65 4.90 -11.82
CA TYR A 182 -15.35 6.09 -11.29
C TYR A 182 -15.37 7.30 -12.22
N LEU A 183 -14.48 7.30 -13.21
CA LEU A 183 -14.28 8.35 -14.21
C LEU A 183 -14.11 7.68 -15.57
N PRO A 184 -15.13 6.97 -16.09
CA PRO A 184 -15.00 6.22 -17.34
C PRO A 184 -14.86 7.12 -18.58
N SER A 185 -15.33 8.37 -18.51
CA SER A 185 -15.25 9.36 -19.58
C SER A 185 -15.52 10.78 -19.06
N GLY A 186 -15.26 11.79 -19.90
CA GLY A 186 -15.57 13.21 -19.67
C GLY A 186 -14.36 14.04 -19.27
N ASP A 187 -14.54 15.36 -19.16
CA ASP A 187 -13.44 16.33 -19.07
C ASP A 187 -12.43 16.03 -17.94
N ILE A 188 -12.90 15.59 -16.78
CA ILE A 188 -12.02 15.23 -15.65
C ILE A 188 -11.18 13.98 -15.97
N ARG A 189 -11.75 13.01 -16.70
CA ARG A 189 -11.02 11.82 -17.14
C ARG A 189 -9.92 12.21 -18.13
N ASP A 190 -10.25 13.02 -19.13
CA ASP A 190 -9.30 13.46 -20.16
C ASP A 190 -8.14 14.22 -19.52
N GLN A 191 -8.42 15.14 -18.59
CA GLN A 191 -7.39 15.86 -17.83
C GLN A 191 -6.51 14.94 -16.98
N ILE A 192 -7.05 13.86 -16.38
CA ILE A 192 -6.23 12.87 -15.66
C ILE A 192 -5.32 12.10 -16.60
N ASP A 193 -5.81 11.71 -17.78
CA ASP A 193 -5.01 11.02 -18.79
C ASP A 193 -3.86 11.93 -19.28
N ASP A 194 -4.12 13.21 -19.53
CA ASP A 194 -3.08 14.20 -19.86
C ASP A 194 -2.02 14.31 -18.74
N LEU A 195 -2.43 14.32 -17.47
CA LEU A 195 -1.50 14.33 -16.34
C LEU A 195 -0.65 13.05 -16.24
N LEU A 196 -1.23 11.90 -16.56
CA LEU A 196 -0.52 10.62 -16.58
C LEU A 196 0.52 10.59 -17.70
N ASP A 197 0.14 11.04 -18.90
CA ASP A 197 1.03 11.14 -20.05
C ASP A 197 2.18 12.12 -19.77
N LEU A 198 1.87 13.29 -19.23
CA LEU A 198 2.87 14.27 -18.82
C LEU A 198 3.81 13.69 -17.76
N LYS A 199 3.29 12.98 -16.74
CA LYS A 199 4.11 12.34 -15.69
C LYS A 199 5.08 11.32 -16.25
N SER A 200 4.68 10.58 -17.28
CA SER A 200 5.52 9.53 -17.89
C SER A 200 6.75 10.10 -18.60
N GLN A 201 6.69 11.36 -19.02
CA GLN A 201 7.74 12.06 -19.76
C GLN A 201 8.56 13.02 -18.90
N SER A 202 8.08 13.32 -17.69
CA SER A 202 8.56 14.41 -16.84
C SER A 202 9.18 13.90 -15.53
N GLN A 203 10.07 14.68 -14.94
CA GLN A 203 10.61 14.40 -13.60
C GLN A 203 9.56 14.69 -12.52
N GLU A 204 9.67 14.04 -11.36
CA GLU A 204 8.66 14.19 -10.29
C GLU A 204 8.53 15.61 -9.71
N SER A 205 9.53 16.47 -9.91
CA SER A 205 9.56 17.85 -9.41
C SER A 205 8.87 18.87 -10.32
N GLU A 206 8.31 18.46 -11.46
CA GLU A 206 7.73 19.39 -12.43
C GLU A 206 6.45 20.07 -11.89
N PHE A 207 6.43 21.39 -12.03
CA PHE A 207 5.28 22.24 -11.70
C PHE A 207 4.40 22.38 -12.92
N ILE A 208 3.09 22.25 -12.71
CA ILE A 208 2.08 22.45 -13.75
C ILE A 208 1.26 23.68 -13.43
N ALA A 209 0.67 24.29 -14.46
CA ALA A 209 -0.31 25.36 -14.27
C ALA A 209 -1.49 24.85 -13.43
N ALA A 210 -2.13 25.76 -12.70
CA ALA A 210 -3.29 25.46 -11.88
C ALA A 210 -4.39 24.75 -12.69
N GLN A 211 -4.95 23.67 -12.14
CA GLN A 211 -5.97 22.85 -12.79
C GLN A 211 -7.33 23.11 -12.13
N GLU A 212 -7.97 24.25 -12.44
CA GLU A 212 -9.17 24.72 -11.72
C GLU A 212 -10.31 23.69 -11.69
N ASP A 213 -10.52 22.97 -12.80
CA ASP A 213 -11.55 21.94 -12.89
C ASP A 213 -11.23 20.73 -11.99
N LEU A 214 -9.98 20.28 -11.98
CA LEU A 214 -9.52 19.20 -11.11
C LEU A 214 -9.59 19.61 -9.63
N ASP A 215 -9.18 20.84 -9.30
CA ASP A 215 -9.25 21.38 -7.94
C ASP A 215 -10.69 21.34 -7.44
N GLY A 216 -11.61 21.90 -8.23
CA GLY A 216 -13.04 21.93 -7.92
C GLY A 216 -13.62 20.53 -7.79
N TYR A 217 -13.21 19.59 -8.64
CA TYR A 217 -13.65 18.20 -8.56
C TYR A 217 -13.15 17.52 -7.28
N LEU A 218 -11.86 17.64 -6.95
CA LEU A 218 -11.23 17.04 -5.77
C LEU A 218 -11.85 17.56 -4.48
N LEU A 219 -12.10 18.87 -4.37
CA LEU A 219 -12.76 19.49 -3.21
C LEU A 219 -14.17 18.94 -3.01
N ARG A 220 -14.98 18.86 -4.08
CA ARG A 220 -16.33 18.29 -4.02
C ARG A 220 -16.31 16.81 -3.70
N LEU A 221 -15.36 16.06 -4.27
CA LEU A 221 -15.20 14.64 -4.02
C LEU A 221 -14.84 14.39 -2.55
N TYR A 222 -13.84 15.09 -2.02
CA TYR A 222 -13.43 14.97 -0.61
C TYR A 222 -14.62 15.22 0.33
N ALA A 223 -15.33 16.35 0.16
CA ALA A 223 -16.48 16.70 1.01
C ALA A 223 -17.61 15.67 0.93
N ARG A 224 -17.87 15.12 -0.26
CA ARG A 224 -18.88 14.07 -0.46
C ARG A 224 -18.50 12.76 0.23
N LEU A 225 -17.23 12.37 0.20
CA LEU A 225 -16.77 11.12 0.80
C LEU A 225 -16.73 11.22 2.34
N GLU A 226 -16.33 12.38 2.87
CA GLU A 226 -16.32 12.63 4.32
C GLU A 226 -17.72 12.52 4.94
N SER A 227 -18.78 12.87 4.20
CA SER A 227 -20.17 12.74 4.66
C SER A 227 -20.79 11.34 4.45
N LYS A 228 -20.07 10.42 3.80
CA LYS A 228 -20.57 9.08 3.41
C LYS A 228 -19.77 7.93 4.03
N LEU A 229 -19.09 8.18 5.15
CA LEU A 229 -18.31 7.15 5.84
C LEU A 229 -19.19 5.95 6.25
N PRO A 230 -18.70 4.71 6.06
CA PRO A 230 -19.45 3.52 6.44
C PRO A 230 -19.55 3.40 7.97
N ALA A 231 -20.55 2.68 8.45
CA ALA A 231 -20.63 2.35 9.87
C ALA A 231 -19.46 1.45 10.31
N PRO A 232 -19.01 1.54 11.57
CA PRO A 232 -18.03 0.59 12.11
C PRO A 232 -18.61 -0.83 12.10
N ILE A 233 -17.76 -1.81 11.79
CA ILE A 233 -18.12 -3.24 11.82
C ILE A 233 -17.41 -3.95 12.97
N VAL A 234 -17.91 -5.12 13.33
CA VAL A 234 -17.30 -5.97 14.36
C VAL A 234 -15.95 -6.49 13.86
N THR A 235 -14.89 -6.26 14.62
CA THR A 235 -13.56 -6.78 14.32
C THR A 235 -13.50 -8.29 14.52
N VAL A 236 -12.76 -8.99 13.66
CA VAL A 236 -12.53 -10.42 13.84
C VAL A 236 -11.77 -10.73 15.13
N LYS A 237 -11.98 -11.94 15.64
CA LYS A 237 -11.41 -12.43 16.90
C LYS A 237 -9.87 -12.42 16.88
N THR A 238 -9.24 -12.02 17.99
CA THR A 238 -7.78 -11.89 18.09
C THR A 238 -7.06 -13.22 17.84
N GLU A 239 -7.69 -14.32 18.25
CA GLU A 239 -7.17 -15.69 18.14
C GLU A 239 -6.91 -16.11 16.68
N LEU A 240 -7.61 -15.50 15.71
CA LEU A 240 -7.37 -15.76 14.28
C LEU A 240 -6.01 -15.19 13.82
N PHE A 241 -5.54 -14.09 14.40
CA PHE A 241 -4.22 -13.54 14.10
C PHE A 241 -3.12 -14.41 14.71
N ASP A 242 -3.32 -14.89 15.94
CA ASP A 242 -2.38 -15.83 16.58
C ASP A 242 -2.31 -17.16 15.80
N GLN A 243 -3.46 -17.64 15.32
CA GLN A 243 -3.51 -18.83 14.46
C GLN A 243 -2.80 -18.60 13.13
N CYS A 244 -3.04 -17.46 12.48
CA CYS A 244 -2.36 -17.09 11.24
C CYS A 244 -0.84 -17.05 11.42
N LEU A 245 -0.35 -16.52 12.55
CA LEU A 245 1.08 -16.55 12.87
C LEU A 245 1.57 -18.01 12.97
N ARG A 246 0.92 -18.85 13.77
CA ARG A 246 1.31 -20.26 13.93
C ARG A 246 1.34 -21.01 12.60
N ASP A 247 0.28 -20.88 11.80
CA ASP A 247 0.18 -21.54 10.49
C ASP A 247 1.28 -21.08 9.54
N THR A 248 1.59 -19.78 9.55
CA THR A 248 2.70 -19.20 8.78
C THR A 248 4.03 -19.82 9.20
N LEU A 249 4.30 -19.90 10.51
CA LEU A 249 5.55 -20.45 11.02
C LEU A 249 5.69 -21.96 10.74
N LEU A 250 4.62 -22.74 10.86
CA LEU A 250 4.62 -24.17 10.52
C LEU A 250 4.82 -24.39 9.02
N ALA A 251 4.25 -23.52 8.17
CA ALA A 251 4.44 -23.61 6.73
C ALA A 251 5.89 -23.33 6.31
N VAL A 252 6.58 -22.42 7.00
CA VAL A 252 8.00 -22.08 6.73
C VAL A 252 8.96 -23.06 7.39
N TRP A 253 8.63 -23.55 8.60
CA TRP A 253 9.45 -24.49 9.37
C TRP A 253 8.61 -25.69 9.85
N PRO A 254 8.35 -26.69 8.97
CA PRO A 254 7.43 -27.80 9.27
C PRO A 254 7.88 -28.74 10.40
N THR A 255 9.17 -28.73 10.74
CA THR A 255 9.74 -29.60 11.76
C THR A 255 9.61 -29.05 13.18
N ILE A 256 8.99 -27.88 13.35
CA ILE A 256 8.85 -27.24 14.66
C ILE A 256 7.59 -27.73 15.36
N THR A 257 7.73 -28.13 16.62
CA THR A 257 6.60 -28.41 17.52
C THR A 257 6.30 -27.12 18.28
N LEU A 258 5.16 -26.48 17.96
CA LEU A 258 4.66 -25.24 18.59
C LEU A 258 3.68 -25.54 19.72
#